data_AF-R5CW90-F1
#
_entry.id   AF-R5CW90-F1
#
_cell.length_a   1.000
_cell.length_b   1.000
_cell.length_c   1.000
_cell.angle_alpha   90.00
_cell.angle_beta   90.00
_cell.angle_gamma   90.00
#
_symmetry.space_group_name_H-M   'P 1'
#
loop_
_entity.id
_entity.type
_entity.pdbx_description
1 polymer ?
#
loop_
_entity_poly.entity_id
_entity_poly.type
_entity_poly.pdbx_seq_one_letter_code
_entity_poly.pdbx_strand_id
1 'polypeptide(L)'
;MYRSTDGKTFKYYDSTTKASYTNSSTSIGTTYYYKVKSVNSNNAASDYSVSKGILCKPAAPTVSINRSNGKPKLSWKTVSGATKYWIYHSTDSKNFSYWDSTTKTSYINSGAKKNTKYYYKVKAVCASNSNANSAQSSAVSIKATK
;
A
#
# COMPACT_ATOMS: atom_id res chain seq x y z
N MET A 1 11.07 -22.77 8.23
CA MET A 1 10.20 -21.63 8.59
C MET A 1 8.76 -22.09 8.59
N TYR A 2 7.93 -21.48 9.43
CA TYR A 2 6.55 -21.87 9.62
C TYR A 2 5.66 -20.64 9.45
N ARG A 3 4.49 -20.83 8.83
CA ARG A 3 3.53 -19.77 8.48
C ARG A 3 2.16 -20.09 9.07
N SER A 4 1.44 -19.03 9.43
CA SER A 4 0.07 -19.06 9.93
C SER A 4 -0.71 -17.86 9.41
N THR A 5 -2.04 -17.99 9.25
CA THR A 5 -2.96 -16.87 8.95
C THR A 5 -3.85 -16.50 10.14
N ASP A 6 -3.86 -17.30 11.19
CA ASP A 6 -4.66 -17.10 12.43
C ASP A 6 -3.80 -16.69 13.64
N GLY A 7 -2.47 -16.70 13.49
CA GLY A 7 -1.49 -16.45 14.55
C GLY A 7 -1.37 -17.57 15.59
N LYS A 8 -2.11 -18.67 15.41
CA LYS A 8 -2.22 -19.78 16.38
C LYS A 8 -1.65 -21.06 15.80
N THR A 9 -2.12 -21.45 14.62
CA THR A 9 -1.78 -22.72 13.96
C THR A 9 -0.71 -22.50 12.92
N PHE A 10 0.52 -22.94 13.21
CA PHE A 10 1.67 -22.79 12.32
C PHE A 10 1.96 -24.08 11.56
N LYS A 11 2.06 -23.98 10.23
CA LYS A 11 2.46 -25.09 9.35
C LYS A 11 3.84 -24.81 8.75
N TYR A 12 4.62 -25.87 8.50
CA TYR A 12 5.86 -25.72 7.73
C TYR A 12 5.51 -25.08 6.38
N TYR A 13 6.31 -24.11 5.97
CA TYR A 13 6.09 -23.37 4.74
C TYR A 13 7.28 -23.48 3.79
N ASP A 14 8.48 -23.14 4.28
CA ASP A 14 9.70 -23.18 3.45
C ASP A 14 10.96 -23.18 4.35
N SER A 15 12.14 -23.29 3.75
CA SER A 15 13.45 -23.17 4.40
C SER A 15 14.43 -22.35 3.57
N THR A 16 15.45 -21.79 4.23
CA THR A 16 16.54 -21.05 3.57
C THR A 16 17.82 -21.22 4.38
N THR A 17 18.96 -21.15 3.70
CA THR A 17 20.29 -21.05 4.33
C THR A 17 20.75 -19.59 4.52
N LYS A 18 20.03 -18.62 3.93
CA LYS A 18 20.31 -17.19 4.08
C LYS A 18 19.73 -16.68 5.40
N ALA A 19 20.35 -15.62 5.93
CA ALA A 19 19.83 -14.90 7.10
C ALA A 19 18.53 -14.11 6.82
N SER A 20 18.00 -14.17 5.60
CA SER A 20 16.78 -13.50 5.17
C SER A 20 15.96 -14.37 4.22
N TYR A 21 14.65 -14.12 4.19
CA TYR A 21 13.70 -14.81 3.32
C TYR A 21 12.57 -13.88 2.90
N THR A 22 12.11 -14.00 1.65
CA THR A 22 10.95 -13.28 1.13
C THR A 22 9.86 -14.25 0.72
N ASN A 23 8.72 -14.24 1.42
CA ASN A 23 7.53 -14.99 1.00
C ASN A 23 6.82 -14.23 -0.13
N SER A 24 6.90 -14.76 -1.35
CA SER A 24 6.23 -14.17 -2.53
C SER A 24 4.82 -14.71 -2.78
N SER A 25 4.36 -15.71 -2.03
CA SER A 25 3.03 -16.31 -2.14
C SER A 25 2.06 -15.76 -1.08
N THR A 26 1.84 -14.45 -1.11
CA THR A 26 0.96 -13.75 -0.16
C THR A 26 -0.22 -13.10 -0.86
N SER A 27 -1.35 -13.02 -0.16
CA SER A 27 -2.55 -12.33 -0.62
C SER A 27 -2.72 -10.98 0.10
N ILE A 28 -3.07 -9.96 -0.67
CA ILE A 28 -3.38 -8.63 -0.14
C ILE A 28 -4.62 -8.69 0.75
N GLY A 29 -4.56 -8.06 1.92
CA GLY A 29 -5.63 -8.09 2.93
C GLY A 29 -5.46 -9.18 3.98
N THR A 30 -4.54 -10.12 3.79
CA THR A 30 -4.26 -11.21 4.73
C THR A 30 -3.10 -10.86 5.67
N THR A 31 -3.28 -11.12 6.96
CA THR A 31 -2.18 -11.12 7.93
C THR A 31 -1.49 -12.48 7.91
N TYR A 32 -0.17 -12.50 7.75
CA TYR A 32 0.64 -13.69 7.86
C TYR A 32 1.54 -13.60 9.08
N TYR A 33 1.60 -14.69 9.84
CA TYR A 33 2.45 -14.85 10.99
C TYR A 33 3.55 -15.86 10.67
N TYR A 34 4.77 -15.55 11.10
CA TYR A 34 5.94 -16.41 10.85
C TYR A 34 6.65 -16.74 12.16
N LYS A 35 7.09 -18.00 12.25
CA LYS A 35 8.08 -18.49 13.21
C LYS A 35 9.22 -19.14 12.45
N VAL A 36 10.43 -19.03 12.97
CA VAL A 36 11.61 -19.69 12.41
C VAL A 36 12.28 -20.54 13.48
N LYS A 37 12.98 -21.59 13.06
CA LYS A 37 13.88 -22.38 13.88
C LYS A 37 15.08 -22.74 13.02
N SER A 38 16.26 -22.88 13.61
CA SER A 38 17.42 -23.41 12.90
C SER A 38 17.37 -24.93 12.90
N VAL A 39 17.99 -25.53 11.89
CA VAL A 39 18.19 -26.97 11.78
C VAL A 39 19.65 -27.17 11.37
N ASN A 40 20.39 -28.02 12.09
CA ASN A 40 21.77 -28.33 11.75
C ASN A 40 21.86 -29.49 10.74
N SER A 41 23.06 -29.83 10.30
CA SER A 41 23.30 -30.91 9.32
C SER A 41 22.84 -32.29 9.80
N ASN A 42 22.72 -32.50 11.11
CA ASN A 42 22.24 -33.75 11.72
C ASN A 42 20.72 -33.74 11.94
N ASN A 43 20.01 -32.78 11.33
CA ASN A 43 18.57 -32.58 11.46
C ASN A 43 18.09 -32.25 12.89
N ALA A 44 18.99 -31.87 13.79
CA ALA A 44 18.63 -31.36 15.10
C ALA A 44 18.15 -29.91 14.97
N ALA A 45 17.01 -29.60 15.59
CA ALA A 45 16.35 -28.31 15.47
C ALA A 45 16.40 -27.51 16.78
N SER A 46 16.52 -26.18 16.67
CA SER A 46 16.31 -25.29 17.81
C SER A 46 14.83 -25.19 18.19
N ASP A 47 14.57 -24.53 19.32
CA ASP A 47 13.25 -23.98 19.60
C ASP A 47 12.80 -22.98 18.52
N TYR A 48 11.49 -22.77 18.46
CA TYR A 48 10.91 -21.73 17.61
C TYR A 48 11.23 -20.33 18.13
N SER A 49 11.46 -19.41 17.21
CA SER A 49 11.40 -17.98 17.49
C SER A 49 10.02 -17.56 17.99
N VAL A 50 9.96 -16.39 18.61
CA VAL A 50 8.69 -15.67 18.78
C VAL A 50 8.01 -15.47 17.42
N SER A 51 6.68 -15.48 17.40
CA SER A 51 5.92 -15.21 16.19
C SER A 51 5.92 -13.72 15.86
N LYS A 52 6.08 -13.39 14.58
CA LYS A 52 5.87 -12.03 14.08
C LYS A 52 4.80 -12.03 12.99
N GLY A 53 3.87 -11.08 13.09
CA GLY A 53 2.76 -10.90 12.14
C GLY A 53 2.99 -9.70 11.22
N ILE A 54 2.60 -9.83 9.96
CA ILE A 54 2.58 -8.72 9.01
C ILE A 54 1.31 -8.79 8.16
N LEU A 55 0.62 -7.65 8.05
CA LEU A 55 -0.53 -7.50 7.15
C LEU A 55 -0.03 -7.14 5.75
N CYS A 56 -0.37 -7.95 4.75
CA CYS A 56 -0.06 -7.64 3.36
C CYS A 56 -0.98 -6.53 2.85
N LYS A 57 -0.40 -5.42 2.38
CA LYS A 57 -1.09 -4.21 1.93
C LYS A 57 -0.74 -3.89 0.47
N PRO A 58 -1.65 -3.26 -0.30
CA PRO A 58 -1.29 -2.73 -1.61
C PRO A 58 -0.13 -1.74 -1.49
N ALA A 59 0.68 -1.65 -2.54
CA ALA A 59 1.70 -0.61 -2.65
C ALA A 59 1.06 0.79 -2.63
N ALA A 60 1.78 1.79 -2.12
CA ALA A 60 1.35 3.16 -2.26
C ALA A 60 1.35 3.55 -3.75
N PRO A 61 0.30 4.22 -4.26
CA PRO A 61 0.29 4.69 -5.65
C PRO A 61 1.46 5.62 -5.95
N THR A 62 2.10 5.46 -7.10
CA THR A 62 3.01 6.47 -7.65
C THR A 62 2.20 7.40 -8.55
N VAL A 63 2.06 8.65 -8.12
CA VAL A 63 1.16 9.63 -8.75
C VAL A 63 1.97 10.60 -9.59
N SER A 64 1.50 10.88 -10.80
CA SER A 64 1.92 12.02 -11.62
C SER A 64 0.80 13.05 -11.68
N ILE A 65 1.15 14.31 -11.93
CA ILE A 65 0.19 15.40 -12.06
C ILE A 65 0.53 16.28 -13.27
N ASN A 66 -0.48 16.61 -14.05
CA ASN A 66 -0.39 17.54 -15.17
C ASN A 66 -1.67 18.40 -15.24
N ARG A 67 -1.77 19.26 -16.26
CA ARG A 67 -3.00 20.04 -16.51
C ARG A 67 -3.84 19.40 -17.60
N SER A 68 -5.15 19.43 -17.42
CA SER A 68 -6.13 19.17 -18.47
C SER A 68 -7.09 20.36 -18.49
N ASN A 69 -7.14 21.08 -19.61
CA ASN A 69 -7.84 22.37 -19.74
C ASN A 69 -7.53 23.35 -18.59
N GLY A 70 -6.25 23.46 -18.19
CA GLY A 70 -5.81 24.33 -17.09
C GLY A 70 -6.13 23.84 -15.67
N LYS A 71 -6.86 22.72 -15.52
CA LYS A 71 -7.22 22.10 -14.23
C LYS A 71 -6.25 20.97 -13.85
N PRO A 72 -6.00 20.70 -12.56
CA PRO A 72 -5.17 19.59 -12.11
C PRO A 72 -5.75 18.23 -12.54
N LYS A 73 -4.96 17.43 -13.25
CA LYS A 73 -5.25 16.03 -13.58
C LYS A 73 -4.16 15.16 -12.98
N LEU A 74 -4.57 14.19 -12.16
CA LEU A 74 -3.72 13.20 -11.53
C LEU A 74 -3.83 11.90 -12.31
N SER A 75 -2.73 11.16 -12.41
CA SER A 75 -2.70 9.83 -13.02
C SER A 75 -1.75 8.91 -12.25
N TRP A 76 -2.04 7.61 -12.22
CA TRP A 76 -1.20 6.58 -11.61
C TRP A 76 -1.37 5.25 -12.35
N LYS A 77 -0.57 4.24 -12.01
CA LYS A 77 -0.76 2.87 -12.51
C LYS A 77 -1.72 2.09 -11.61
N THR A 78 -2.37 1.07 -12.16
CA THR A 78 -3.16 0.11 -11.37
C THR A 78 -2.31 -0.47 -10.25
N VAL A 79 -2.89 -0.57 -9.05
CA VAL A 79 -2.23 -1.12 -7.86
C VAL A 79 -2.89 -2.45 -7.54
N SER A 80 -2.09 -3.52 -7.44
CA SER A 80 -2.62 -4.86 -7.12
C SER A 80 -3.34 -4.87 -5.78
N GLY A 81 -4.53 -5.47 -5.75
CA GLY A 81 -5.42 -5.49 -4.57
C GLY A 81 -6.20 -4.21 -4.31
N ALA A 82 -6.04 -3.17 -5.14
CA ALA A 82 -6.85 -1.95 -5.04
C ALA A 82 -8.18 -2.12 -5.79
N THR A 83 -9.27 -1.73 -5.13
CA THR A 83 -10.63 -1.69 -5.76
C THR A 83 -11.07 -0.27 -6.10
N LYS A 84 -10.51 0.71 -5.39
CA LYS A 84 -10.68 2.14 -5.64
C LYS A 84 -9.49 2.90 -5.06
N TYR A 85 -9.48 4.19 -5.32
CA TYR A 85 -8.48 5.12 -4.86
C TYR A 85 -9.15 6.25 -4.11
N TRP A 86 -8.62 6.60 -2.94
CA TRP A 86 -8.98 7.80 -2.21
C TRP A 86 -8.02 8.92 -2.55
N ILE A 87 -8.58 10.08 -2.88
CA ILE A 87 -7.86 11.30 -3.18
C ILE A 87 -7.89 12.16 -1.93
N TYR A 88 -6.71 12.59 -1.50
CA TYR A 88 -6.53 13.56 -0.44
C TYR A 88 -6.01 14.86 -1.05
N HIS A 89 -6.48 15.98 -0.50
CA HIS A 89 -6.25 17.30 -1.06
C HIS A 89 -5.80 18.29 0.02
N SER A 90 -4.97 19.26 -0.39
CA SER A 90 -4.52 20.38 0.44
C SER A 90 -4.25 21.61 -0.44
N THR A 91 -4.41 22.81 0.11
CA THR A 91 -3.95 24.08 -0.49
C THR A 91 -2.69 24.65 0.16
N ASP A 92 -2.27 24.11 1.31
CA ASP A 92 -1.14 24.60 2.11
C ASP A 92 0.05 23.61 2.18
N SER A 93 -0.06 22.47 1.49
CA SER A 93 0.90 21.34 1.49
C SER A 93 1.10 20.61 2.82
N LYS A 94 0.37 21.00 3.88
CA LYS A 94 0.54 20.48 5.24
C LYS A 94 -0.69 19.68 5.65
N ASN A 95 -1.87 20.29 5.53
CA ASN A 95 -3.13 19.74 6.00
C ASN A 95 -3.86 19.05 4.84
N PHE A 96 -3.67 17.74 4.72
CA PHE A 96 -4.36 16.92 3.72
C PHE A 96 -5.63 16.31 4.31
N SER A 97 -6.76 16.59 3.69
CA SER A 97 -8.05 15.98 4.02
C SER A 97 -8.51 15.04 2.90
N TYR A 98 -9.36 14.07 3.25
CA TYR A 98 -10.06 13.27 2.24
C TYR A 98 -10.90 14.22 1.37
N TRP A 99 -10.81 14.04 0.06
CA TRP A 99 -11.47 14.90 -0.92
C TRP A 99 -12.50 14.14 -1.74
N ASP A 100 -12.08 13.03 -2.36
CA ASP A 100 -12.95 12.25 -3.24
C ASP A 100 -12.39 10.82 -3.43
N SER A 101 -13.09 10.00 -4.22
CA SER A 101 -12.65 8.68 -4.62
C SER A 101 -12.94 8.36 -6.08
N THR A 102 -12.19 7.43 -6.66
CA THR A 102 -12.41 6.95 -8.03
C THR A 102 -11.98 5.49 -8.15
N THR A 103 -12.65 4.74 -9.02
CA THR A 103 -12.21 3.39 -9.44
C THR A 103 -11.24 3.44 -10.61
N LYS A 104 -11.12 4.60 -11.28
CA LYS A 104 -10.20 4.82 -12.40
C LYS A 104 -8.79 5.08 -11.88
N THR A 105 -7.80 4.97 -12.76
CA THR A 105 -6.40 5.31 -12.46
C THR A 105 -6.05 6.77 -12.75
N SER A 106 -7.07 7.63 -12.81
CA SER A 106 -6.93 9.07 -13.02
C SER A 106 -8.06 9.83 -12.34
N TYR A 107 -7.78 11.08 -11.97
CA TYR A 107 -8.73 12.00 -11.36
C TYR A 107 -8.48 13.42 -11.85
N ILE A 108 -9.54 14.20 -12.10
CA ILE A 108 -9.44 15.61 -12.49
C ILE A 108 -10.17 16.48 -11.46
N ASN A 109 -9.48 17.50 -10.94
CA ASN A 109 -10.13 18.51 -10.11
C ASN A 109 -10.71 19.61 -11.02
N SER A 110 -11.88 19.36 -11.59
CA SER A 110 -12.58 20.30 -12.48
C SER A 110 -12.94 21.62 -11.79
N GLY A 111 -13.21 21.58 -10.48
CA GLY A 111 -13.55 22.74 -9.63
C GLY A 111 -12.35 23.58 -9.18
N ALA A 112 -11.12 23.24 -9.58
CA ALA A 112 -9.93 24.00 -9.23
C ALA A 112 -10.04 25.47 -9.67
N LYS A 113 -9.74 26.42 -8.78
CA LYS A 113 -9.79 27.86 -9.08
C LYS A 113 -8.50 28.33 -9.74
N LYS A 114 -8.62 29.22 -10.73
CA LYS A 114 -7.47 29.86 -11.39
C LYS A 114 -6.55 30.48 -10.35
N ASN A 115 -5.23 30.35 -10.59
CA ASN A 115 -4.16 30.88 -9.74
C ASN A 115 -4.06 30.24 -8.34
N THR A 116 -4.78 29.16 -8.04
CA THR A 116 -4.61 28.40 -6.79
C THR A 116 -3.69 27.20 -7.00
N LYS A 117 -2.71 27.01 -6.10
CA LYS A 117 -1.86 25.83 -6.07
C LYS A 117 -2.52 24.75 -5.21
N TYR A 118 -2.62 23.56 -5.77
CA TYR A 118 -3.26 22.42 -5.14
C TYR A 118 -2.24 21.28 -4.97
N TYR A 119 -2.35 20.59 -3.85
CA TYR A 119 -1.51 19.47 -3.46
C TYR A 119 -2.39 18.24 -3.31
N TYR A 120 -1.91 17.10 -3.79
CA TYR A 120 -2.66 15.85 -3.76
C TYR A 120 -1.81 14.69 -3.28
N LYS A 121 -2.47 13.77 -2.57
CA LYS A 121 -1.97 12.42 -2.30
C LYS A 121 -3.05 11.41 -2.68
N VAL A 122 -2.66 10.22 -3.07
CA VAL A 122 -3.58 9.14 -3.43
C VAL A 122 -3.29 7.91 -2.59
N LYS A 123 -4.34 7.21 -2.15
CA LYS A 123 -4.28 5.99 -1.36
C LYS A 123 -5.05 4.88 -2.06
N ALA A 124 -4.46 3.71 -2.23
CA ALA A 124 -5.13 2.53 -2.75
C ALA A 124 -5.98 1.87 -1.65
N VAL A 125 -7.21 1.50 -2.00
CA VAL A 125 -8.18 0.94 -1.06
C VAL A 125 -8.34 -0.56 -1.30
N CYS A 126 -8.06 -1.34 -0.27
CA CYS A 126 -8.28 -2.77 -0.23
C CYS A 126 -9.71 -3.07 0.22
N ALA A 127 -10.50 -3.74 -0.61
CA ALA A 127 -11.90 -4.06 -0.27
C ALA A 127 -12.02 -5.23 0.72
N SER A 128 -11.12 -6.21 0.64
CA SER A 128 -11.17 -7.40 1.51
C SER A 128 -10.83 -7.09 2.97
N ASN A 129 -10.11 -5.99 3.22
CA ASN A 129 -9.74 -5.58 4.57
C ASN A 129 -9.41 -4.08 4.60
N SER A 130 -10.24 -3.27 5.25
CA SER A 130 -10.07 -1.81 5.33
C SER A 130 -8.79 -1.39 6.08
N ASN A 131 -8.29 -2.22 7.01
CA ASN A 131 -7.02 -2.01 7.69
C ASN A 131 -5.81 -2.26 6.77
N ALA A 132 -6.04 -2.91 5.63
CA ALA A 132 -5.02 -3.23 4.64
C ALA A 132 -4.88 -2.18 3.53
N ASN A 133 -5.54 -1.02 3.62
CA ASN A 133 -5.32 0.06 2.66
C ASN A 133 -3.84 0.46 2.60
N SER A 134 -3.38 0.94 1.43
CA SER A 134 -1.98 1.35 1.26
C SER A 134 -1.63 2.58 2.13
N ALA A 135 -0.34 2.88 2.23
CA ALA A 135 0.08 4.24 2.57
C ALA A 135 -0.39 5.23 1.50
N GLN A 136 -0.46 6.51 1.86
CA GLN A 136 -0.65 7.58 0.87
C GLN A 136 0.60 7.71 -0.02
N SER A 137 0.40 8.12 -1.26
CA SER A 137 1.49 8.51 -2.16
C SER A 137 2.30 9.70 -1.60
N SER A 138 3.48 9.92 -2.16
CA SER A 138 4.14 11.23 -2.07
C SER A 138 3.21 12.33 -2.58
N ALA A 139 3.33 13.52 -2.01
CA ALA A 139 2.53 14.66 -2.44
C ALA A 139 2.98 15.14 -3.82
N VAL A 140 2.01 15.35 -4.71
CA VAL A 140 2.21 16.04 -6.00
C VAL A 140 1.47 17.37 -5.98
N SER A 141 1.92 18.36 -6.74
CA SER A 141 1.27 19.67 -6.75
C SER A 141 1.30 20.35 -8.10
N ILE A 142 0.28 21.17 -8.36
CA ILE A 142 0.23 22.00 -9.56
C ILE A 142 -0.64 23.24 -9.31
N LYS A 143 -0.29 24.37 -9.93
CA LYS A 143 -1.09 25.60 -9.92
C LYS A 143 -2.11 25.57 -11.05
N ALA A 144 -3.40 25.68 -10.75
CA ALA A 144 -4.43 25.76 -11.79
C ALA A 144 -4.32 27.07 -12.58
N THR A 145 -4.55 27.01 -13.90
CA THR A 145 -4.42 28.16 -14.82
C THR A 145 -5.74 28.63 -15.41
N LYS A 146 -6.79 27.82 -15.28
CA LYS A 146 -8.18 28.16 -15.60
C LYS A 146 -9.06 27.81 -14.42
#